data_AF-A0A4U0U7U8-F1
#
_entry.id   AF-A0A4U0U7U8-F1
#
_cell.length_a   1.000
_cell.length_b   1.000
_cell.length_c   1.000
_cell.angle_alpha   90.00
_cell.angle_beta   90.00
_cell.angle_gamma   90.00
#
_symmetry.space_group_name_H-M   'P 1'
#
loop_
_entity.id
_entity.type
_entity.pdbx_description
1 polymer ?
#
loop_
_entity_poly.entity_id
_entity_poly.type
_entity_poly.pdbx_seq_one_letter_code
_entity_poly.pdbx_strand_id
1 'polypeptide(L)'
;MAGKELDVLLCALEERDIDLDRDDVAWAFEAPETGAAVREWVQHFLSPACLLSREEWRFFESGDTAKPTAQATTRTTAPGPGRPLSDLDFEAAIESLERSTAAIGEQTSVLEAQKSALQALQARHRPSLAADQAQAERQRQLVQQRAGVEFEVTELAEVLQANLRGVGKRVDGAVAAWGGTVEKVLGRDDRVLEGLGRVVPRLSDDDGGNDGSSEAEIEKLCHALTALTAQEIRQRLDTVYLLAASKAPTTAADTSQQSDALRAELDELTAEIDSLSSMAVESAHRAPILYDPQTSRADSQAEKTRWIDYAFATLQHLTARLETLDEHTRHLYAQQNALSQIASALSHPTLLMTTASANPKRALTSTSRSQISHPFSTDPSTPNRLKPLRLVQANLPDPQPALPLLLRTLNLPTTTNPSVLHQALQTQALELRALGSAVEREVAERTAVSLGKTEEDIAALVGAVYRFSPYAEVRVVDEELEQGIKGLETGTAELGAQMRRVLGGT
;
A
#
# COMPACT_ATOMS: atom_id res chain seq x y z
N MET A 1 9.60 -54.16 -25.81
CA MET A 1 8.44 -53.24 -25.65
C MET A 1 7.63 -53.25 -26.95
N ALA A 2 7.01 -54.39 -27.28
CA ALA A 2 6.28 -54.60 -28.54
C ALA A 2 4.86 -55.17 -28.31
N GLY A 3 4.37 -55.15 -27.05
CA GLY A 3 3.12 -55.83 -26.69
C GLY A 3 1.85 -55.08 -27.09
N LYS A 4 1.80 -53.76 -26.89
CA LYS A 4 0.55 -53.00 -27.03
C LYS A 4 0.02 -52.92 -28.46
N GLU A 5 0.90 -52.79 -29.45
CA GLU A 5 0.51 -52.69 -30.86
C GLU A 5 0.16 -54.07 -31.45
N LEU A 6 0.83 -55.12 -30.99
CA LEU A 6 0.50 -56.50 -31.32
C LEU A 6 -0.87 -56.89 -30.75
N ASP A 7 -1.15 -56.52 -29.49
CA ASP A 7 -2.43 -56.81 -28.83
C ASP A 7 -3.59 -56.06 -29.51
N VAL A 8 -3.38 -54.81 -29.97
CA VAL A 8 -4.39 -54.04 -30.73
C VAL A 8 -4.69 -54.68 -32.08
N LEU A 9 -3.68 -55.19 -32.79
CA LEU A 9 -3.87 -55.88 -34.05
C LEU A 9 -4.61 -57.22 -33.85
N LEU A 10 -4.27 -57.98 -32.82
CA LEU A 10 -4.94 -59.25 -32.50
C LEU A 10 -6.41 -59.03 -32.11
N CYS A 11 -6.72 -58.02 -31.29
CA CYS A 11 -8.11 -57.68 -30.99
C CYS A 11 -8.91 -57.28 -32.24
N ALA A 12 -8.31 -56.51 -33.15
CA ALA A 12 -8.99 -56.11 -34.39
C ALA A 12 -9.18 -57.27 -35.39
N LEU A 13 -8.30 -58.28 -35.38
CA LEU A 13 -8.43 -59.50 -36.19
C LEU A 13 -9.50 -60.44 -35.62
N GLU A 14 -9.52 -60.62 -34.29
CA GLU A 14 -10.56 -61.38 -33.59
C GLU A 14 -11.96 -60.74 -33.76
N GLU A 15 -12.07 -59.41 -33.71
CA GLU A 15 -13.34 -58.71 -33.94
C GLU A 15 -13.89 -58.86 -35.37
N ARG A 16 -13.04 -59.25 -36.33
CA ARG A 16 -13.37 -59.38 -37.75
C ARG A 16 -13.42 -60.82 -38.25
N ASP A 17 -13.29 -61.81 -37.35
CA ASP A 17 -13.39 -63.24 -37.65
C ASP A 17 -12.38 -63.70 -38.73
N ILE A 18 -11.15 -63.17 -38.64
CA ILE A 18 -10.06 -63.52 -39.57
C ILE A 18 -9.15 -64.54 -38.88
N ASP A 19 -9.08 -65.76 -39.42
CA ASP A 19 -8.31 -66.90 -38.88
C ASP A 19 -6.78 -66.72 -39.06
N LEU A 20 -6.16 -65.90 -38.22
CA LEU A 20 -4.70 -65.73 -38.13
C LEU A 20 -4.25 -65.92 -36.68
N ASP A 21 -3.36 -66.87 -36.43
CA ASP A 21 -2.88 -67.19 -35.08
C ASP A 21 -1.79 -66.20 -34.61
N ARG A 22 -1.68 -66.03 -33.28
CA ARG A 22 -0.73 -65.12 -32.63
C ARG A 22 0.72 -65.32 -33.10
N ASP A 23 1.09 -66.57 -33.38
CA ASP A 23 2.44 -66.94 -33.79
C ASP A 23 2.77 -66.49 -35.23
N ASP A 24 1.76 -66.38 -36.11
CA ASP A 24 1.93 -65.91 -37.49
C ASP A 24 2.16 -64.40 -37.55
N VAL A 25 1.50 -63.65 -36.67
CA VAL A 25 1.61 -62.19 -36.58
C VAL A 25 2.85 -61.77 -35.80
N ALA A 26 3.24 -62.53 -34.77
CA ALA A 26 4.44 -62.26 -33.97
C ALA A 26 5.71 -62.26 -34.81
N TRP A 27 5.82 -63.16 -35.80
CA TRP A 27 6.96 -63.21 -36.72
C TRP A 27 7.16 -61.90 -37.51
N ALA A 28 6.09 -61.22 -37.89
CA ALA A 28 6.15 -59.96 -38.62
C ALA A 28 6.62 -58.76 -37.77
N PHE A 29 6.40 -58.82 -36.44
CA PHE A 29 6.87 -57.80 -35.49
C PHE A 29 8.30 -58.05 -35.00
N GLU A 30 8.75 -59.31 -35.00
CA GLU A 30 10.09 -59.71 -34.56
C GLU A 30 11.17 -59.52 -35.64
N ALA A 31 10.79 -59.50 -36.93
CA ALA A 31 11.70 -59.20 -38.03
C ALA A 31 12.16 -57.72 -38.00
N PRO A 32 13.48 -57.42 -38.02
CA PRO A 32 14.00 -56.07 -37.81
C PRO A 32 13.74 -55.11 -38.98
N GLU A 33 13.50 -55.62 -40.19
CA GLU A 33 13.20 -54.81 -41.38
C GLU A 33 11.72 -54.43 -41.47
N THR A 34 10.82 -55.35 -41.10
CA THR A 34 9.37 -55.18 -41.20
C THR A 34 8.72 -54.67 -39.92
N GLY A 35 9.31 -54.95 -38.75
CA GLY A 35 8.69 -54.64 -37.46
C GLY A 35 8.49 -53.15 -37.19
N ALA A 36 9.30 -52.26 -37.79
CA ALA A 36 9.08 -50.81 -37.69
C ALA A 36 7.94 -50.33 -38.60
N ALA A 37 7.91 -50.82 -39.85
CA ALA A 37 6.88 -50.49 -40.83
C ALA A 37 5.50 -51.03 -40.42
N VAL A 38 5.44 -52.25 -39.85
CA VAL A 38 4.19 -52.84 -39.36
C VAL A 38 3.65 -52.07 -38.14
N ARG A 39 4.51 -51.57 -37.26
CA ARG A 39 4.09 -50.72 -36.13
C ARG A 39 3.55 -49.37 -36.58
N GLU A 40 4.23 -48.73 -37.53
CA GLU A 40 3.74 -47.50 -38.15
C GLU A 40 2.41 -47.73 -38.88
N TRP A 41 2.27 -48.86 -39.59
CA TRP A 41 1.02 -49.24 -40.26
C TRP A 41 -0.12 -49.48 -39.27
N VAL A 42 0.12 -50.22 -38.17
CA VAL A 42 -0.92 -50.44 -37.14
C VAL A 42 -1.32 -49.13 -36.48
N GLN A 43 -0.37 -48.24 -36.19
CA GLN A 43 -0.67 -46.95 -35.56
C GLN A 43 -1.42 -45.99 -36.50
N HIS A 44 -1.11 -46.04 -37.80
CA HIS A 44 -1.72 -45.16 -38.82
C HIS A 44 -3.10 -45.66 -39.27
N PHE A 45 -3.28 -46.97 -39.45
CA PHE A 45 -4.50 -47.54 -40.05
C PHE A 45 -5.45 -48.21 -39.05
N LEU A 46 -4.98 -48.65 -37.88
CA LEU A 46 -5.82 -49.20 -36.80
C LEU A 46 -6.07 -48.19 -35.67
N SER A 47 -6.17 -46.90 -36.00
CA SER A 47 -6.63 -45.88 -35.04
C SER A 47 -8.16 -45.92 -34.90
N PRO A 48 -8.75 -45.53 -33.73
CA PRO A 48 -10.20 -45.53 -33.52
C PRO A 48 -11.01 -44.69 -34.51
N ALA A 49 -10.35 -43.75 -35.21
CA ALA A 49 -10.98 -42.93 -36.25
C ALA A 49 -11.02 -43.60 -37.64
N CYS A 50 -10.20 -44.64 -37.87
CA CYS A 50 -10.08 -45.34 -39.15
C CYS A 50 -10.81 -46.70 -39.18
N LEU A 51 -11.29 -47.18 -38.02
CA LEU A 51 -12.01 -48.45 -37.90
C LEU A 51 -13.52 -48.19 -38.00
N LEU A 52 -14.16 -48.69 -39.06
CA LEU A 52 -15.62 -48.75 -39.12
C LEU A 52 -16.13 -49.68 -38.02
N SER A 53 -17.13 -49.22 -37.27
CA SER A 53 -17.81 -50.03 -36.26
C SER A 53 -18.57 -51.19 -36.91
N ARG A 54 -18.85 -52.25 -36.15
CA ARG A 54 -19.56 -53.45 -36.62
C ARG A 54 -20.94 -53.14 -37.22
N GLU A 55 -21.57 -52.05 -36.77
CA GLU A 55 -22.85 -51.57 -37.30
C GLU A 55 -22.69 -50.87 -38.66
N GLU A 56 -21.62 -50.08 -38.84
CA GLU A 56 -21.32 -49.39 -40.09
C GLU A 56 -20.80 -50.35 -41.17
N TRP A 57 -20.02 -51.37 -40.80
CA TRP A 57 -19.59 -52.41 -41.73
C TRP A 57 -20.77 -53.26 -42.21
N ARG A 58 -21.70 -53.62 -41.31
CA ARG A 58 -22.97 -54.25 -41.71
C ARG A 58 -23.82 -53.35 -42.59
N PHE A 59 -23.79 -52.03 -42.37
CA PHE A 59 -24.49 -51.08 -43.23
C PHE A 59 -23.86 -51.06 -44.63
N PHE A 60 -22.54 -51.08 -44.73
CA PHE A 60 -21.80 -51.15 -46.00
C PHE A 60 -22.06 -52.48 -46.74
N GLU A 61 -22.00 -53.62 -46.04
CA GLU A 61 -22.26 -54.95 -46.60
C GLU A 61 -23.75 -55.13 -46.98
N SER A 62 -24.68 -54.55 -46.21
CA SER A 62 -26.10 -54.52 -46.56
C SER A 62 -26.39 -53.58 -47.75
N GLY A 63 -25.60 -52.52 -47.91
CA GLY A 63 -25.64 -51.60 -49.06
C GLY A 63 -25.17 -52.24 -50.37
N ASP A 64 -24.23 -53.19 -50.30
CA ASP A 64 -23.73 -53.94 -51.46
C ASP A 64 -24.63 -55.12 -51.90
N THR A 65 -25.80 -55.30 -51.27
CA THR A 65 -26.88 -56.17 -51.82
C THR A 65 -27.88 -55.42 -52.71
N ALA A 66 -27.76 -54.09 -52.80
CA ALA A 66 -28.35 -53.35 -53.91
C ALA A 66 -27.38 -53.44 -55.11
N LYS A 67 -27.55 -54.52 -55.88
CA LYS A 67 -26.96 -54.67 -57.23
C LYS A 67 -26.81 -53.28 -57.88
N PRO A 68 -25.63 -52.89 -58.36
CA PRO A 68 -25.54 -51.74 -59.24
C PRO A 68 -26.37 -52.11 -60.47
N THR A 69 -27.50 -51.43 -60.64
CA THR A 69 -28.25 -51.47 -61.89
C THR A 69 -27.34 -50.84 -62.93
N ALA A 70 -26.47 -51.67 -63.51
CA ALA A 70 -25.71 -51.40 -64.69
C ALA A 70 -26.70 -51.32 -65.87
N GLN A 71 -27.48 -50.25 -65.89
CA GLN A 71 -28.26 -49.82 -67.05
C GLN A 71 -28.19 -48.30 -67.09
N ALA A 72 -27.11 -47.78 -67.67
CA ALA A 72 -27.13 -46.62 -68.59
C ALA A 72 -25.70 -46.10 -68.85
N THR A 73 -24.76 -46.95 -69.24
CA THR A 73 -23.58 -46.46 -69.99
C THR A 73 -22.93 -47.58 -70.82
N THR A 74 -23.70 -48.19 -71.73
CA THR A 74 -23.13 -48.84 -72.92
C THR A 74 -23.56 -48.06 -74.16
N ARG A 75 -22.85 -46.95 -74.40
CA ARG A 75 -22.76 -46.34 -75.74
C ARG A 75 -21.96 -47.29 -76.63
N THR A 76 -22.63 -48.29 -77.21
CA THR A 76 -22.21 -48.97 -78.45
C THR A 76 -23.27 -49.99 -78.84
N THR A 77 -24.19 -49.61 -79.73
CA THR A 77 -24.74 -50.52 -80.76
C THR A 77 -25.29 -49.69 -81.91
N ALA A 78 -24.99 -50.15 -83.11
CA ALA A 78 -25.43 -49.62 -84.39
C ALA A 78 -26.98 -49.64 -84.53
N PRO A 79 -27.56 -48.89 -85.49
CA PRO A 79 -28.98 -48.61 -85.52
C PRO A 79 -29.77 -49.85 -85.98
N GLY A 80 -30.57 -50.41 -85.08
CA GLY A 80 -31.63 -51.35 -85.41
C GLY A 80 -32.95 -50.58 -85.62
N PRO A 81 -33.72 -50.85 -86.69
CA PRO A 81 -34.88 -50.06 -87.02
C PRO A 81 -36.06 -50.35 -86.08
N GLY A 82 -36.68 -49.29 -85.57
CA GLY A 82 -38.10 -49.27 -85.23
C GLY A 82 -38.57 -50.17 -84.09
N ARG A 83 -38.26 -49.81 -82.85
CA ARG A 83 -39.19 -50.04 -81.74
C ARG A 83 -39.87 -48.69 -81.44
N PRO A 84 -41.21 -48.57 -81.53
CA PRO A 84 -41.88 -47.35 -81.13
C PRO A 84 -41.60 -47.12 -79.64
N LEU A 85 -41.06 -45.95 -79.30
CA LEU A 85 -40.95 -45.50 -77.91
C LEU A 85 -42.34 -45.58 -77.29
N SER A 86 -42.44 -46.16 -76.10
CA SER A 86 -43.68 -46.22 -75.34
C SER A 86 -44.02 -44.82 -74.85
N ASP A 87 -45.30 -44.44 -74.80
CA ASP A 87 -45.73 -43.16 -74.19
C ASP A 87 -45.21 -43.02 -72.75
N LEU A 88 -45.05 -44.14 -72.03
CA LEU A 88 -44.42 -44.17 -70.70
C LEU A 88 -42.95 -43.75 -70.70
N ASP A 89 -42.19 -44.02 -71.77
CA ASP A 89 -40.79 -43.60 -71.89
C ASP A 89 -40.69 -42.09 -72.15
N PHE A 90 -41.67 -41.53 -72.87
CA PHE A 90 -41.79 -40.07 -73.07
C PHE A 90 -42.21 -39.38 -71.78
N GLU A 91 -43.20 -39.90 -71.05
CA GLU A 91 -43.60 -39.36 -69.74
C GLU A 91 -42.44 -39.41 -68.75
N ALA A 92 -41.70 -40.53 -68.67
CA ALA A 92 -40.54 -40.63 -67.79
C ALA A 92 -39.41 -39.66 -68.18
N ALA A 93 -39.17 -39.45 -69.48
CA ALA A 93 -38.19 -38.48 -69.96
C ALA A 93 -38.62 -37.03 -69.66
N ILE A 94 -39.92 -36.71 -69.80
CA ILE A 94 -40.48 -35.40 -69.48
C ILE A 94 -40.38 -35.15 -67.98
N GLU A 95 -40.80 -36.09 -67.13
CA GLU A 95 -40.68 -35.92 -65.67
C GLU A 95 -39.22 -35.80 -65.22
N SER A 96 -38.30 -36.55 -65.82
CA SER A 96 -36.86 -36.44 -65.54
C SER A 96 -36.32 -35.06 -65.93
N LEU A 97 -36.73 -34.56 -67.10
CA LEU A 97 -36.37 -33.22 -67.55
C LEU A 97 -36.95 -32.15 -66.62
N GLU A 98 -38.22 -32.25 -66.24
CA GLU A 98 -38.88 -31.32 -65.33
C GLU A 98 -38.22 -31.31 -63.95
N ARG A 99 -37.88 -32.48 -63.39
CA ARG A 99 -37.10 -32.58 -62.15
C ARG A 99 -35.73 -31.92 -62.27
N SER A 100 -35.03 -32.14 -63.39
CA SER A 100 -33.74 -31.49 -63.66
C SER A 100 -33.88 -29.97 -63.80
N THR A 101 -34.93 -29.51 -64.47
CA THR A 101 -35.19 -28.08 -64.66
C THR A 101 -35.58 -27.40 -63.35
N ALA A 102 -36.35 -28.07 -62.50
CA ALA A 102 -36.68 -27.62 -61.15
C ALA A 102 -35.43 -27.55 -60.25
N ALA A 103 -34.58 -28.58 -60.29
CA ALA A 103 -33.32 -28.59 -59.54
C ALA A 103 -32.36 -27.48 -60.00
N ILE A 104 -32.27 -27.21 -61.31
CA ILE A 104 -31.50 -26.08 -61.84
C ILE A 104 -32.10 -24.75 -61.37
N GLY A 105 -33.43 -24.61 -61.35
CA GLY A 105 -34.12 -23.42 -60.85
C GLY A 105 -33.87 -23.15 -59.35
N GLU A 106 -33.83 -24.19 -58.53
CA GLU A 106 -33.46 -24.06 -57.11
C GLU A 106 -31.99 -23.66 -56.95
N GLN A 107 -31.10 -24.26 -57.74
CA GLN A 107 -29.68 -23.92 -57.73
C GLN A 107 -29.43 -22.47 -58.17
N THR A 108 -30.11 -21.98 -59.21
CA THR A 108 -29.98 -20.59 -59.64
C THR A 108 -30.51 -19.62 -58.59
N SER A 109 -31.63 -19.93 -57.93
CA SER A 109 -32.16 -19.14 -56.82
C SER A 109 -31.18 -19.07 -55.64
N VAL A 110 -30.53 -20.19 -55.28
CA VAL A 110 -29.51 -20.21 -54.21
C VAL A 110 -28.29 -19.38 -54.61
N LEU A 111 -27.82 -19.48 -55.86
CA LEU A 111 -26.68 -18.69 -56.35
C LEU A 111 -26.99 -17.18 -56.40
N GLU A 112 -28.22 -16.80 -56.75
CA GLU A 112 -28.66 -15.40 -56.71
C GLU A 112 -28.71 -14.87 -55.28
N ALA A 113 -29.23 -15.67 -54.34
CA ALA A 113 -29.21 -15.33 -52.91
C ALA A 113 -27.77 -15.16 -52.40
N GLN A 114 -26.86 -16.08 -52.73
CA GLN A 114 -25.44 -15.99 -52.37
C GLN A 114 -24.76 -14.77 -53.00
N LYS A 115 -25.02 -14.49 -54.28
CA LYS A 115 -24.50 -13.30 -54.98
C LYS A 115 -24.95 -12.01 -54.29
N SER A 116 -26.23 -11.92 -53.91
CA SER A 116 -26.77 -10.75 -53.21
C SER A 116 -26.15 -10.57 -51.82
N ALA A 117 -25.94 -11.67 -51.08
CA ALA A 117 -25.29 -11.64 -49.77
C ALA A 117 -23.82 -11.22 -49.87
N LEU A 118 -23.09 -11.70 -50.88
CA LEU A 118 -21.70 -11.29 -51.14
C LEU A 118 -21.62 -9.81 -51.53
N GLN A 119 -22.55 -9.31 -52.35
CA GLN A 119 -22.61 -7.88 -52.69
C GLN A 119 -22.90 -7.01 -51.47
N ALA A 120 -23.80 -7.45 -50.58
CA ALA A 120 -24.08 -6.75 -49.32
C ALA A 120 -22.86 -6.76 -48.37
N LEU A 121 -22.15 -7.88 -48.27
CA LEU A 121 -20.90 -7.97 -47.51
C LEU A 121 -19.80 -7.08 -48.11
N GLN A 122 -19.65 -7.07 -49.44
CA GLN A 122 -18.68 -6.23 -50.14
C GLN A 122 -18.98 -4.73 -49.93
N ALA A 123 -20.26 -4.33 -49.94
CA ALA A 123 -20.66 -2.96 -49.64
C ALA A 123 -20.33 -2.56 -48.18
N ARG A 124 -20.48 -3.49 -47.22
CA ARG A 124 -20.18 -3.29 -45.80
C ARG A 124 -18.67 -3.32 -45.49
N HIS A 125 -17.90 -4.12 -46.23
CA HIS A 125 -16.45 -4.26 -46.10
C HIS A 125 -15.65 -3.32 -47.00
N ARG A 126 -16.29 -2.51 -47.84
CA ARG A 126 -15.59 -1.45 -48.57
C ARG A 126 -14.93 -0.53 -47.54
N PRO A 127 -13.58 -0.48 -47.46
CA PRO A 127 -12.90 0.31 -46.45
C PRO A 127 -13.31 1.77 -46.66
N SER A 128 -14.01 2.32 -45.66
CA SER A 128 -14.35 3.74 -45.68
C SER A 128 -13.05 4.47 -45.37
N LEU A 129 -12.40 5.00 -46.41
CA LEU A 129 -11.18 5.81 -46.27
C LEU A 129 -11.36 6.93 -45.23
N ALA A 130 -12.58 7.45 -45.06
CA ALA A 130 -12.94 8.42 -44.03
C ALA A 130 -12.88 7.85 -42.61
N ALA A 131 -13.28 6.58 -42.40
CA ALA A 131 -13.20 5.94 -41.09
C ALA A 131 -11.75 5.63 -40.70
N ASP A 132 -10.94 5.16 -41.65
CA ASP A 132 -9.52 4.87 -41.43
C ASP A 132 -8.72 6.15 -41.17
N GLN A 133 -9.02 7.24 -41.91
CA GLN A 133 -8.45 8.57 -41.66
C GLN A 133 -8.83 9.10 -40.27
N ALA A 134 -10.11 9.01 -39.88
CA ALA A 134 -10.55 9.44 -38.56
C ALA A 134 -9.91 8.62 -37.41
N GLN A 135 -9.70 7.31 -37.60
CA GLN A 135 -8.98 6.48 -36.64
C GLN A 135 -7.49 6.86 -36.55
N ALA A 136 -6.83 7.10 -37.68
CA ALA A 136 -5.43 7.53 -37.71
C ALA A 136 -5.23 8.91 -37.07
N GLU A 137 -6.15 9.85 -37.30
CA GLU A 137 -6.14 11.16 -36.64
C GLU A 137 -6.34 11.03 -35.12
N ARG A 138 -7.28 10.19 -34.68
CA ARG A 138 -7.49 9.92 -33.25
C ARG A 138 -6.27 9.29 -32.60
N GLN A 139 -5.62 8.32 -33.26
CA GLN A 139 -4.38 7.73 -32.76
C GLN A 139 -3.25 8.76 -32.68
N ARG A 140 -3.10 9.64 -33.67
CA ARG A 140 -2.12 10.74 -33.62
C ARG A 140 -2.39 11.69 -32.47
N GLN A 141 -3.64 12.07 -32.25
CA GLN A 141 -4.03 12.92 -31.12
C GLN A 141 -3.72 12.24 -29.78
N LEU A 142 -4.03 10.95 -29.63
CA LEU A 142 -3.72 10.20 -28.41
C LEU A 142 -2.21 10.09 -28.15
N VAL A 143 -1.41 9.87 -29.20
CA VAL A 143 0.06 9.84 -29.08
C VAL A 143 0.59 11.22 -28.68
N GLN A 144 0.07 12.30 -29.25
CA GLN A 144 0.45 13.67 -28.88
C GLN A 144 0.05 14.00 -27.43
N GLN A 145 -1.16 13.65 -27.02
CA GLN A 145 -1.63 13.85 -25.64
C GLN A 145 -0.79 13.04 -24.66
N ARG A 146 -0.50 11.77 -24.99
CA ARG A 146 0.36 10.92 -24.18
C ARG A 146 1.76 11.49 -24.05
N ALA A 147 2.38 11.93 -25.14
CA ALA A 147 3.69 12.56 -25.11
C ALA A 147 3.68 13.88 -24.33
N GLY A 148 2.59 14.66 -24.41
CA GLY A 148 2.40 15.87 -23.60
C GLY A 148 2.33 15.57 -22.10
N VAL A 149 1.54 14.57 -21.70
CA VAL A 149 1.45 14.14 -20.30
C VAL A 149 2.77 13.54 -19.81
N GLU A 150 3.45 12.72 -20.62
CA GLU A 150 4.76 12.18 -20.29
C GLU A 150 5.78 13.31 -20.06
N PHE A 151 5.77 14.35 -20.91
CA PHE A 151 6.60 15.54 -20.73
C PHE A 151 6.27 16.29 -19.43
N GLU A 152 5.00 16.60 -19.18
CA GLU A 152 4.57 17.28 -17.93
C GLU A 152 4.94 16.48 -16.68
N VAL A 153 4.82 15.14 -16.72
CA VAL A 153 5.22 14.26 -15.61
C VAL A 153 6.73 14.32 -15.39
N THR A 154 7.54 14.29 -16.47
CA THR A 154 8.99 14.42 -16.34
C THR A 154 9.41 15.78 -15.79
N GLU A 155 8.79 16.86 -16.25
CA GLU A 155 9.07 18.22 -15.75
C GLU A 155 8.71 18.36 -14.26
N LEU A 156 7.53 17.87 -13.86
CA LEU A 156 7.11 17.88 -12.46
C LEU A 156 8.04 17.01 -11.59
N ALA A 157 8.49 15.86 -12.08
CA ALA A 157 9.43 15.00 -11.39
C ALA A 157 10.80 15.68 -11.20
N GLU A 158 11.32 16.36 -12.23
CA GLU A 158 12.57 17.11 -12.15
C GLU A 158 12.48 18.29 -11.18
N VAL A 159 11.40 19.06 -11.23
CA VAL A 159 11.14 20.18 -10.29
C VAL A 159 11.04 19.66 -8.86
N LEU A 160 10.32 18.56 -8.64
CA LEU A 160 10.17 17.95 -7.32
C LEU A 160 11.51 17.40 -6.81
N GLN A 161 12.32 16.78 -7.68
CA GLN A 161 13.65 16.31 -7.32
C GLN A 161 14.61 17.46 -7.00
N ALA A 162 14.57 18.56 -7.76
CA ALA A 162 15.35 19.77 -7.47
C ALA A 162 14.94 20.40 -6.13
N ASN A 163 13.64 20.47 -5.85
CA ASN A 163 13.11 20.96 -4.58
C ASN A 163 13.53 20.06 -3.41
N LEU A 164 13.42 18.73 -3.55
CA LEU A 164 13.86 17.79 -2.53
C LEU A 164 15.36 17.91 -2.25
N ARG A 165 16.21 18.04 -3.28
CA ARG A 165 17.66 18.29 -3.09
C ARG A 165 17.90 19.63 -2.40
N GLY A 166 17.14 20.67 -2.73
CA GLY A 166 17.24 21.99 -2.10
C GLY A 166 16.82 21.99 -0.64
N VAL A 167 15.73 21.30 -0.30
CA VAL A 167 15.27 21.11 1.08
C VAL A 167 16.25 20.22 1.85
N GLY A 168 16.71 19.12 1.26
CA GLY A 168 17.70 18.20 1.84
C GLY A 168 18.99 18.94 2.24
N LYS A 169 19.58 19.71 1.33
CA LYS A 169 20.77 20.54 1.64
C LYS A 169 20.54 21.53 2.77
N ARG A 170 19.34 22.13 2.88
CA ARG A 170 19.00 23.05 3.97
C ARG A 170 18.90 22.31 5.31
N VAL A 171 18.28 21.14 5.33
CA VAL A 171 18.16 20.31 6.54
C VAL A 171 19.53 19.77 6.95
N ASP A 172 20.34 19.26 6.02
CA ASP A 172 21.70 18.79 6.31
C ASP A 172 22.58 19.92 6.85
N GLY A 173 22.48 21.12 6.27
CA GLY A 173 23.15 22.32 6.77
C GLY A 173 22.67 22.71 8.19
N ALA A 174 21.36 22.61 8.45
CA ALA A 174 20.80 22.87 9.77
C ALA A 174 21.28 21.83 10.80
N VAL A 175 21.28 20.54 10.46
CA VAL A 175 21.78 19.45 11.32
C VAL A 175 23.27 19.64 11.62
N ALA A 176 24.09 19.99 10.63
CA ALA A 176 25.52 20.26 10.82
C ALA A 176 25.77 21.48 11.73
N ALA A 177 24.98 22.57 11.57
CA ALA A 177 25.09 23.76 12.40
C ALA A 177 24.49 23.58 13.81
N TRP A 178 23.54 22.65 13.96
CA TRP A 178 22.83 22.40 15.21
C TRP A 178 23.76 21.87 16.30
N GLY A 179 24.69 20.97 15.97
CA GLY A 179 25.66 20.44 16.93
C GLY A 179 26.47 21.55 17.65
N GLY A 180 26.99 22.52 16.88
CA GLY A 180 27.70 23.66 17.46
C GLY A 180 26.81 24.64 18.22
N THR A 181 25.50 24.66 17.93
CA THR A 181 24.52 25.45 18.70
C THR A 181 24.23 24.79 20.04
N VAL A 182 24.05 23.46 20.06
CA VAL A 182 23.89 22.66 21.28
C VAL A 182 25.12 22.79 22.18
N GLU A 183 26.33 22.65 21.63
CA GLU A 183 27.57 22.80 22.40
C GLU A 183 27.68 24.19 23.06
N LYS A 184 27.35 25.25 22.33
CA LYS A 184 27.32 26.62 22.89
C LYS A 184 26.25 26.78 23.97
N VAL A 185 25.11 26.12 23.82
CA VAL A 185 24.02 26.15 24.81
C VAL A 185 24.45 25.42 26.07
N LEU A 186 24.92 24.19 25.95
CA LEU A 186 25.38 23.37 27.08
C LEU A 186 26.56 24.04 27.80
N GLY A 187 27.51 24.62 27.05
CA GLY A 187 28.60 25.38 27.67
C GLY A 187 28.16 26.65 28.41
N ARG A 188 26.98 27.23 28.10
CA ARG A 188 26.38 28.29 28.94
C ARG A 188 25.74 27.70 30.18
N ASP A 189 25.09 26.55 30.05
CA ASP A 189 24.42 25.85 31.13
C ASP A 189 25.44 25.35 32.17
N ASP A 190 26.59 24.84 31.74
CA ASP A 190 27.71 24.46 32.60
C ASP A 190 28.23 25.65 33.43
N ARG A 191 28.28 26.86 32.86
CA ARG A 191 28.66 28.07 33.61
C ARG A 191 27.62 28.46 34.66
N VAL A 192 26.33 28.24 34.37
CA VAL A 192 25.25 28.45 35.34
C VAL A 192 25.36 27.42 36.47
N LEU A 193 25.62 26.16 36.14
CA LEU A 193 25.85 25.09 37.12
C LEU A 193 27.10 25.32 37.96
N GLU A 194 28.19 25.82 37.38
CA GLU A 194 29.39 26.23 38.14
C GLU A 194 29.04 27.37 39.10
N GLY A 195 28.26 28.35 38.65
CA GLY A 195 27.74 29.43 39.49
C GLY A 195 26.89 28.89 40.65
N LEU A 196 26.04 27.89 40.38
CA LEU A 196 25.23 27.23 41.40
C LEU A 196 26.10 26.46 42.40
N GLY A 197 27.14 25.77 41.93
CA GLY A 197 28.11 25.07 42.78
C GLY A 197 28.86 25.99 43.74
N ARG A 198 28.99 27.28 43.42
CA ARG A 198 29.54 28.29 44.34
C ARG A 198 28.53 28.78 45.38
N VAL A 199 27.24 28.63 45.12
CA VAL A 199 26.15 29.02 46.03
C VAL A 199 25.82 27.88 47.00
N VAL A 200 25.91 26.62 46.58
CA VAL A 200 25.65 25.42 47.41
C VAL A 200 26.36 25.44 48.78
N PRO A 201 27.65 25.80 48.90
CA PRO A 201 28.33 25.88 50.19
C PRO A 201 27.66 26.86 51.18
N ARG A 202 27.04 27.93 50.68
CA ARG A 202 26.32 28.92 51.51
C ARG A 202 25.00 28.37 52.09
N LEU A 203 24.48 27.29 51.53
CA LEU A 203 23.33 26.57 52.08
C LEU A 203 23.76 25.56 53.14
N SER A 204 25.00 25.09 53.07
CA SER A 204 25.57 24.05 53.94
C SER A 204 26.17 24.58 55.24
N ASP A 205 25.98 25.87 55.56
CA ASP A 205 26.48 26.41 56.83
C ASP A 205 25.85 25.65 58.00
N ASP A 206 26.76 24.99 58.72
CA ASP A 206 26.60 24.14 59.90
C ASP A 206 26.09 24.96 61.08
N ASP A 207 24.82 25.37 61.00
CA ASP A 207 24.06 26.06 62.05
C ASP A 207 23.85 25.19 63.32
N GLY A 208 24.37 23.96 63.32
CA GLY A 208 24.07 22.96 64.35
C GLY A 208 25.12 22.81 65.46
N GLY A 209 26.35 23.30 65.28
CA GLY A 209 27.46 22.92 66.15
C GLY A 209 27.59 23.71 67.45
N ASN A 210 27.29 25.01 67.43
CA ASN A 210 27.70 25.92 68.53
C ASN A 210 26.53 26.63 69.23
N ASP A 211 25.40 26.83 68.56
CA ASP A 211 24.30 27.66 69.09
C ASP A 211 23.38 26.94 70.08
N GLY A 212 23.25 25.62 69.99
CA GLY A 212 22.54 24.84 71.02
C GLY A 212 23.26 24.84 72.37
N SER A 213 24.59 25.02 72.38
CA SER A 213 25.38 25.16 73.61
C SER A 213 25.22 26.54 74.23
N SER A 214 25.20 27.59 73.39
CA SER A 214 25.11 28.97 73.87
C SER A 214 23.75 29.29 74.49
N GLU A 215 22.63 28.81 73.91
CA GLU A 215 21.30 28.99 74.49
C GLU A 215 21.17 28.30 75.86
N ALA A 216 21.64 27.05 75.98
CA ALA A 216 21.66 26.32 77.24
C ALA A 216 22.58 26.96 78.30
N GLU A 217 23.67 27.62 77.89
CA GLU A 217 24.53 28.40 78.78
C GLU A 217 23.87 29.70 79.23
N ILE A 218 23.18 30.41 78.34
CA ILE A 218 22.41 31.62 78.67
C ILE A 218 21.31 31.30 79.69
N GLU A 219 20.59 30.19 79.52
CA GLU A 219 19.57 29.74 80.47
C GLU A 219 20.17 29.45 81.86
N LYS A 220 21.30 28.76 81.93
CA LYS A 220 22.01 28.50 83.19
C LYS A 220 22.46 29.78 83.88
N LEU A 221 23.00 30.73 83.13
CA LEU A 221 23.46 32.02 83.66
C LEU A 221 22.28 32.88 84.16
N CYS A 222 21.16 32.90 83.43
CA CYS A 222 19.94 33.60 83.87
C CYS A 222 19.34 32.97 85.14
N HIS A 223 19.38 31.64 85.26
CA HIS A 223 18.96 30.94 86.47
C HIS A 223 19.88 31.24 87.67
N ALA A 224 21.19 31.34 87.44
CA ALA A 224 22.12 31.78 88.48
C ALA A 224 21.89 33.24 88.90
N LEU A 225 21.61 34.13 87.95
CA LEU A 225 21.36 35.54 88.20
C LEU A 225 20.04 35.76 88.99
N THR A 226 19.00 35.00 88.69
CA THR A 226 17.73 35.02 89.46
C THR A 226 17.95 34.56 90.90
N ALA A 227 18.69 33.48 91.13
CA ALA A 227 19.02 33.03 92.47
C ALA A 227 19.84 34.07 93.26
N LEU A 228 20.85 34.69 92.63
CA LEU A 228 21.69 35.71 93.27
C LEU A 228 20.91 37.00 93.58
N THR A 229 20.05 37.45 92.67
CA THR A 229 19.22 38.65 92.87
C THR A 229 18.17 38.43 93.96
N ALA A 230 17.51 37.27 93.99
CA ALA A 230 16.60 36.90 95.08
C ALA A 230 17.32 36.88 96.44
N GLN A 231 18.53 36.29 96.48
CA GLN A 231 19.36 36.27 97.69
C GLN A 231 19.78 37.68 98.12
N GLU A 232 20.17 38.55 97.20
CA GLU A 232 20.54 39.94 97.50
C GLU A 232 19.34 40.71 98.09
N ILE A 233 18.15 40.58 97.50
CA ILE A 233 16.93 41.24 98.00
C ILE A 233 16.61 40.75 99.42
N ARG A 234 16.65 39.43 99.66
CA ARG A 234 16.44 38.84 101.00
C ARG A 234 17.46 39.37 102.01
N GLN A 235 18.75 39.40 101.65
CA GLN A 235 19.79 39.94 102.54
C GLN A 235 19.57 41.42 102.84
N ARG A 236 19.20 42.24 101.85
CA ARG A 236 18.87 43.65 102.08
C ARG A 236 17.67 43.80 103.01
N LEU A 237 16.63 43.00 102.81
CA LEU A 237 15.43 43.00 103.64
C LEU A 237 15.75 42.59 105.09
N ASP A 238 16.57 41.57 105.28
CA ASP A 238 17.08 41.13 106.59
C ASP A 238 17.90 42.22 107.28
N THR A 239 18.81 42.90 106.56
CA THR A 239 19.60 43.98 107.16
C THR A 239 18.73 45.16 107.59
N VAL A 240 17.74 45.55 106.78
CA VAL A 240 16.82 46.63 107.12
C VAL A 240 15.95 46.22 108.31
N TYR A 241 15.48 44.97 108.34
CA TYR A 241 14.71 44.42 109.47
C TYR A 241 15.51 44.44 110.77
N LEU A 242 16.76 43.97 110.77
CA LEU A 242 17.64 44.00 111.94
C LEU A 242 17.95 45.44 112.41
N LEU A 243 18.19 46.36 111.47
CA LEU A 243 18.42 47.77 111.78
C LEU A 243 17.16 48.44 112.36
N ALA A 244 15.97 48.12 111.85
CA ALA A 244 14.71 48.63 112.38
C ALA A 244 14.41 48.04 113.77
N ALA A 245 14.63 46.74 113.96
CA ALA A 245 14.49 46.06 115.25
C ALA A 245 15.42 46.64 116.32
N SER A 246 16.64 47.06 115.95
CA SER A 246 17.60 47.68 116.87
C SER A 246 17.20 49.10 117.34
N LYS A 247 16.30 49.78 116.61
CA LYS A 247 15.88 51.17 116.87
C LYS A 247 14.48 51.29 117.49
N ALA A 248 13.75 50.18 117.67
CA ALA A 248 12.37 50.21 118.14
C ALA A 248 12.26 50.44 119.67
N PRO A 249 11.55 51.47 120.15
CA PRO A 249 11.31 51.67 121.58
C PRO A 249 10.28 50.66 122.11
N THR A 250 10.61 50.02 123.22
CA THR A 250 9.77 49.07 123.97
C THR A 250 8.55 49.76 124.59
N THR A 251 7.44 49.85 123.86
CA THR A 251 6.12 50.19 124.44
C THR A 251 5.05 49.19 123.98
N ALA A 252 4.09 48.96 124.87
CA ALA A 252 3.49 47.66 125.13
C ALA A 252 2.10 47.41 124.48
N ALA A 253 1.82 46.11 124.34
CA ALA A 253 0.54 45.40 124.51
C ALA A 253 -0.56 45.43 123.43
N ASP A 254 -0.77 46.50 122.64
CA ASP A 254 -1.82 46.48 121.58
C ASP A 254 -1.31 46.02 120.20
N THR A 255 -0.03 45.64 120.11
CA THR A 255 0.67 45.37 118.84
C THR A 255 0.76 43.90 118.45
N SER A 256 0.26 42.95 119.25
CA SER A 256 0.44 41.50 118.95
C SER A 256 -0.26 41.08 117.66
N GLN A 257 -1.57 41.37 117.50
CA GLN A 257 -2.30 41.02 116.28
C GLN A 257 -1.77 41.76 115.04
N GLN A 258 -1.37 43.02 115.19
CA GLN A 258 -0.73 43.79 114.12
C GLN A 258 0.65 43.23 113.77
N SER A 259 1.42 42.74 114.76
CA SER A 259 2.73 42.14 114.53
C SER A 259 2.64 40.80 113.82
N ASP A 260 1.60 40.01 114.08
CA ASP A 260 1.37 38.73 113.42
C ASP A 260 0.84 38.92 112.00
N ALA A 261 -0.03 39.92 111.78
CA ALA A 261 -0.45 40.32 110.43
C ALA A 261 0.73 40.83 109.58
N LEU A 262 1.60 41.68 110.14
CA LEU A 262 2.80 42.17 109.46
C LEU A 262 3.83 41.07 109.18
N ARG A 263 3.91 40.04 110.04
CA ARG A 263 4.72 38.85 109.74
C ARG A 263 4.16 38.05 108.57
N ALA A 264 2.85 37.85 108.53
CA ALA A 264 2.21 37.15 107.40
C ALA A 264 2.41 37.91 106.08
N GLU A 265 2.30 39.25 106.09
CA GLU A 265 2.58 40.09 104.93
C GLU A 265 4.07 40.04 104.51
N LEU A 266 5.00 39.97 105.46
CA LEU A 266 6.43 39.79 105.16
C LEU A 266 6.74 38.39 104.61
N ASP A 267 6.09 37.35 105.11
CA ASP A 267 6.22 35.98 104.61
C ASP A 267 5.65 35.87 103.18
N GLU A 268 4.55 36.55 102.89
CA GLU A 268 3.98 36.66 101.54
C GLU A 268 4.91 37.45 100.60
N LEU A 269 5.40 38.61 101.04
CA LEU A 269 6.33 39.43 100.25
C LEU A 269 7.64 38.68 99.97
N THR A 270 8.16 37.93 100.95
CA THR A 270 9.39 37.14 100.76
C THR A 270 9.20 35.95 99.84
N ALA A 271 8.00 35.38 99.77
CA ALA A 271 7.65 34.37 98.76
C ALA A 271 7.54 34.99 97.35
N GLU A 272 7.09 36.24 97.23
CA GLU A 272 6.97 36.92 95.94
C GLU A 272 8.34 37.31 95.32
N ILE A 273 9.39 37.49 96.14
CA ILE A 273 10.75 37.85 95.70
C ILE A 273 11.28 36.92 94.59
N ASP A 274 11.03 35.62 94.68
CA ASP A 274 11.51 34.64 93.68
C ASP A 274 10.80 34.84 92.32
N SER A 275 9.51 35.13 92.34
CA SER A 275 8.74 35.40 91.12
C SER A 275 9.12 36.74 90.48
N LEU A 276 9.31 37.79 91.30
CA LEU A 276 9.67 39.12 90.82
C LEU A 276 11.11 39.17 90.32
N SER A 277 12.04 38.51 90.99
CA SER A 277 13.43 38.37 90.50
C SER A 277 13.47 37.59 89.20
N SER A 278 12.70 36.50 89.08
CA SER A 278 12.58 35.76 87.81
C SER A 278 12.06 36.65 86.68
N MET A 279 11.00 37.41 86.90
CA MET A 279 10.43 38.32 85.90
C MET A 279 11.38 39.47 85.52
N ALA A 280 12.10 40.01 86.50
CA ALA A 280 13.07 41.08 86.27
C ALA A 280 14.26 40.59 85.42
N VAL A 281 14.82 39.43 85.73
CA VAL A 281 15.91 38.84 84.94
C VAL A 281 15.45 38.40 83.55
N GLU A 282 14.22 37.88 83.44
CA GLU A 282 13.61 37.51 82.17
C GLU A 282 13.52 38.71 81.22
N SER A 283 12.96 39.83 81.71
CA SER A 283 12.75 41.04 80.91
C SER A 283 14.04 41.84 80.65
N ALA A 284 14.94 41.92 81.62
CA ALA A 284 16.15 42.74 81.51
C ALA A 284 17.31 42.03 80.78
N HIS A 285 17.38 40.70 80.84
CA HIS A 285 18.54 39.96 80.34
C HIS A 285 18.16 38.84 79.38
N ARG A 286 17.27 37.91 79.76
CA ARG A 286 17.00 36.72 78.95
C ARG A 286 16.36 37.06 77.60
N ALA A 287 15.26 37.80 77.61
CA ALA A 287 14.54 38.19 76.39
C ALA A 287 15.42 38.97 75.39
N PRO A 288 16.17 40.02 75.76
CA PRO A 288 17.01 40.75 74.81
C PRO A 288 18.19 39.92 74.29
N ILE A 289 18.82 39.07 75.12
CA ILE A 289 19.95 38.23 74.70
C ILE A 289 19.50 37.16 73.70
N LEU A 290 18.29 36.62 73.84
CA LEU A 290 17.75 35.62 72.91
C LEU A 290 17.13 36.24 71.65
N TYR A 291 16.72 37.51 71.69
CA TYR A 291 16.09 38.17 70.55
C TYR A 291 17.03 38.34 69.34
N ASP A 292 18.25 38.81 69.56
CA ASP A 292 19.26 39.01 68.51
C ASP A 292 19.66 37.71 67.76
N PRO A 293 20.00 36.58 68.44
CA PRO A 293 20.29 35.34 67.75
C PRO A 293 19.06 34.74 67.06
N GLN A 294 17.86 34.88 67.64
CA GLN A 294 16.62 34.42 67.00
C GLN A 294 16.30 35.19 65.72
N THR A 295 16.46 36.52 65.73
CA THR A 295 16.25 37.34 64.53
C THR A 295 17.33 37.10 63.47
N SER A 296 18.60 37.02 63.87
CA SER A 296 19.71 36.62 62.97
C SER A 296 19.47 35.25 62.32
N ARG A 297 18.96 34.28 63.09
CA ARG A 297 18.60 32.95 62.58
C ARG A 297 17.41 32.99 61.62
N ALA A 298 16.40 33.80 61.91
CA ALA A 298 15.27 33.97 61.00
C ALA A 298 15.73 34.59 59.68
N ASP A 299 16.63 35.57 59.73
CA ASP A 299 17.21 36.22 58.54
C ASP A 299 18.09 35.25 57.74
N SER A 300 18.97 34.48 58.40
CA SER A 300 19.81 33.47 57.74
C SER A 300 18.96 32.37 57.10
N GLN A 301 17.89 31.94 57.77
CA GLN A 301 16.94 30.97 57.22
C GLN A 301 16.16 31.55 56.02
N ALA A 302 15.75 32.83 56.09
CA ALA A 302 15.11 33.51 54.97
C ALA A 302 16.06 33.63 53.76
N GLU A 303 17.34 33.93 53.98
CA GLU A 303 18.34 33.92 52.91
C GLU A 303 18.57 32.53 52.33
N LYS A 304 18.69 31.49 53.18
CA LYS A 304 18.81 30.09 52.75
C LYS A 304 17.63 29.68 51.86
N THR A 305 16.39 30.00 52.27
CA THR A 305 15.20 29.70 51.45
C THR A 305 15.23 30.42 50.10
N ARG A 306 15.63 31.70 50.04
CA ARG A 306 15.80 32.43 48.77
C ARG A 306 16.85 31.79 47.85
N TRP A 307 17.96 31.32 48.41
CA TRP A 307 18.99 30.63 47.64
C TRP A 307 18.52 29.25 47.15
N ILE A 308 17.73 28.53 47.95
CA ILE A 308 17.09 27.27 47.54
C ILE A 308 16.09 27.52 46.41
N ASP A 309 15.23 28.54 46.52
CA ASP A 309 14.27 28.89 45.48
C ASP A 309 14.97 29.29 44.18
N TYR A 310 16.05 30.07 44.28
CA TYR A 310 16.90 30.39 43.14
C TYR A 310 17.50 29.12 42.52
N ALA A 311 18.07 28.23 43.34
CA ALA A 311 18.64 26.97 42.86
C ALA A 311 17.60 26.10 42.15
N PHE A 312 16.41 25.94 42.74
CA PHE A 312 15.32 25.20 42.15
C PHE A 312 14.85 25.81 40.82
N ALA A 313 14.64 27.14 40.78
CA ALA A 313 14.23 27.83 39.56
C ALA A 313 15.27 27.72 38.45
N THR A 314 16.57 27.81 38.77
CA THR A 314 17.63 27.61 37.78
C THR A 314 17.68 26.19 37.26
N LEU A 315 17.59 25.17 38.11
CA LEU A 315 17.56 23.77 37.69
C LEU A 315 16.33 23.49 36.81
N GLN A 316 15.16 23.99 37.20
CA GLN A 316 13.94 23.88 36.39
C GLN A 316 14.09 24.54 35.02
N HIS A 317 14.71 25.72 34.95
CA HIS A 317 15.00 26.40 33.69
C HIS A 317 15.96 25.58 32.80
N LEU A 318 17.02 25.02 33.39
CA LEU A 318 17.97 24.16 32.67
C LEU A 318 17.29 22.89 32.13
N THR A 319 16.45 22.23 32.93
CA THR A 319 15.69 21.05 32.49
C THR A 319 14.73 21.38 31.35
N ALA A 320 13.92 22.43 31.48
CA ALA A 320 12.99 22.85 30.43
C ALA A 320 13.74 23.20 29.14
N ARG A 321 14.90 23.83 29.24
CA ARG A 321 15.74 24.14 28.07
C ARG A 321 16.31 22.87 27.43
N LEU A 322 16.75 21.89 28.21
CA LEU A 322 17.19 20.59 27.68
C LEU A 322 16.06 19.85 26.94
N GLU A 323 14.84 19.87 27.49
CA GLU A 323 13.66 19.30 26.82
C GLU A 323 13.38 19.99 25.47
N THR A 324 13.49 21.33 25.41
CA THR A 324 13.30 22.05 24.14
C THR A 324 14.39 21.73 23.11
N LEU A 325 15.64 21.54 23.55
CA LEU A 325 16.72 21.13 22.66
C LEU A 325 16.50 19.73 22.11
N ASP A 326 16.06 18.80 22.97
CA ASP A 326 15.76 17.41 22.63
C ASP A 326 14.53 17.28 21.70
N GLU A 327 13.50 18.10 21.89
CA GLU A 327 12.39 18.16 20.93
C GLU A 327 12.86 18.69 19.57
N HIS A 328 13.70 19.72 19.56
CA HIS A 328 14.23 20.28 18.31
C HIS A 328 15.17 19.30 17.58
N THR A 329 16.03 18.56 18.28
CA THR A 329 16.85 17.50 17.68
C THR A 329 15.97 16.44 17.05
N ARG A 330 14.96 15.93 17.77
CA ARG A 330 14.02 14.92 17.25
C ARG A 330 13.34 15.41 15.98
N HIS A 331 12.85 16.63 15.97
CA HIS A 331 12.19 17.20 14.80
C HIS A 331 13.14 17.34 13.61
N LEU A 332 14.39 17.80 13.81
CA LEU A 332 15.38 17.88 12.74
C LEU A 332 15.72 16.50 12.15
N TYR A 333 15.93 15.49 13.00
CA TYR A 333 16.21 14.12 12.54
C TYR A 333 14.99 13.48 11.87
N ALA A 334 13.78 13.73 12.37
CA ALA A 334 12.55 13.28 11.74
C ALA A 334 12.37 13.90 10.35
N GLN A 335 12.67 15.19 10.19
CA GLN A 335 12.67 15.85 8.89
C GLN A 335 13.71 15.25 7.95
N GLN A 336 14.94 14.99 8.42
CA GLN A 336 15.98 14.36 7.62
C GLN A 336 15.57 12.95 7.16
N ASN A 337 14.99 12.15 8.06
CA ASN A 337 14.50 10.81 7.76
C ASN A 337 13.31 10.83 6.80
N ALA A 338 12.36 11.76 6.96
CA ALA A 338 11.25 11.92 6.05
C ALA A 338 11.73 12.30 4.64
N LEU A 339 12.70 13.21 4.54
CA LEU A 339 13.29 13.60 3.26
C LEU A 339 14.06 12.46 2.60
N SER A 340 14.80 11.66 3.36
CA SER A 340 15.51 10.49 2.81
C SER A 340 14.55 9.40 2.33
N GLN A 341 13.42 9.20 3.03
CA GLN A 341 12.35 8.28 2.60
C GLN A 341 11.63 8.78 1.33
N ILE A 342 11.33 10.08 1.24
CA ILE A 342 10.72 10.64 0.03
C ILE A 342 11.72 10.58 -1.14
N ALA A 343 12.99 10.86 -0.89
CA ALA A 343 14.04 10.75 -1.91
C ALA A 343 14.22 9.31 -2.39
N SER A 344 14.19 8.31 -1.49
CA SER A 344 14.28 6.90 -1.87
C SER A 344 13.04 6.45 -2.63
N ALA A 345 11.83 6.83 -2.20
CA ALA A 345 10.57 6.53 -2.88
C ALA A 345 10.54 7.12 -4.31
N LEU A 346 11.07 8.32 -4.51
CA LEU A 346 11.16 8.94 -5.84
C LEU A 346 12.25 8.31 -6.72
N SER A 347 13.31 7.76 -6.11
CA SER A 347 14.37 7.05 -6.84
C SER A 347 13.97 5.64 -7.27
N HIS A 348 12.94 5.06 -6.65
CA HIS A 348 12.38 3.80 -7.12
C HIS A 348 11.66 4.03 -8.46
N PRO A 349 11.99 3.25 -9.52
CA PRO A 349 11.54 3.47 -10.89
C PRO A 349 10.04 3.23 -11.13
N THR A 350 9.24 3.13 -10.07
CA THR A 350 7.82 2.78 -10.11
C THR A 350 6.95 3.87 -10.74
N LEU A 351 7.45 5.11 -10.88
CA LEU A 351 6.75 6.19 -11.59
C LEU A 351 7.25 6.44 -13.03
N LEU A 352 8.33 5.77 -13.47
CA LEU A 352 8.93 5.98 -14.80
C LEU A 352 8.90 4.74 -15.71
N MET A 353 8.52 3.56 -15.22
CA MET A 353 8.61 2.30 -16.00
C MET A 353 7.28 1.63 -16.41
N THR A 354 6.11 2.27 -16.25
CA THR A 354 4.86 1.64 -16.71
C THR A 354 4.53 1.85 -18.17
N THR A 355 5.34 2.59 -18.96
CA THR A 355 4.97 2.86 -20.36
C THR A 355 6.10 2.85 -21.40
N ALA A 356 7.31 2.36 -21.08
CA ALA A 356 8.40 2.30 -22.06
C ALA A 356 9.02 0.89 -22.22
N SER A 357 8.70 0.28 -23.37
CA SER A 357 9.55 -0.63 -24.14
C SER A 357 9.73 -2.08 -23.63
N ALA A 358 8.71 -2.91 -23.90
CA ALA A 358 8.96 -4.26 -24.41
C ALA A 358 8.64 -4.26 -25.91
N ASN A 359 9.68 -4.28 -26.75
CA ASN A 359 9.57 -4.65 -28.15
C ASN A 359 10.39 -5.94 -28.29
N PRO A 360 9.77 -7.03 -28.78
CA PRO A 360 10.23 -7.49 -30.07
C PRO A 360 9.05 -7.82 -31.01
N LYS A 361 9.06 -7.11 -32.15
CA LYS A 361 8.86 -7.61 -33.50
C LYS A 361 7.72 -8.62 -33.73
N ARG A 362 6.73 -8.11 -34.49
CA ARG A 362 6.06 -8.76 -35.63
C ARG A 362 4.89 -9.68 -35.28
N ALA A 363 3.68 -9.13 -35.38
CA ALA A 363 2.74 -9.52 -36.42
C ALA A 363 1.57 -8.52 -36.44
N LEU A 364 1.30 -7.99 -37.64
CA LEU A 364 0.04 -7.34 -37.93
C LEU A 364 -1.07 -8.37 -37.76
N THR A 365 -2.15 -8.05 -37.06
CA THR A 365 -3.52 -8.24 -37.55
C THR A 365 -4.46 -7.36 -36.73
N SER A 366 -5.06 -6.43 -37.47
CA SER A 366 -6.26 -5.69 -37.15
C SER A 366 -7.37 -6.58 -36.58
N THR A 367 -8.09 -6.10 -35.56
CA THR A 367 -9.57 -5.95 -35.60
C THR A 367 -9.99 -5.05 -34.44
N SER A 368 -10.48 -3.85 -34.76
CA SER A 368 -11.24 -3.02 -33.84
C SER A 368 -12.57 -2.73 -34.49
N ARG A 369 -13.66 -3.34 -33.98
CA ARG A 369 -15.00 -2.78 -34.16
C ARG A 369 -15.98 -3.33 -33.13
N SER A 370 -16.30 -2.50 -32.14
CA SER A 370 -17.68 -2.40 -31.66
C SER A 370 -17.94 -0.97 -31.19
N GLN A 371 -18.74 -0.27 -32.01
CA GLN A 371 -19.44 0.93 -31.63
C GLN A 371 -20.61 0.51 -30.74
N ILE A 372 -20.81 1.17 -29.61
CA ILE A 372 -22.14 1.27 -29.00
C ILE A 372 -22.42 2.73 -28.72
N SER A 373 -23.34 3.22 -29.54
CA SER A 373 -24.15 4.42 -29.42
C SER A 373 -25.05 4.37 -28.19
N HIS A 374 -25.19 5.49 -27.49
CA HIS A 374 -26.32 5.75 -26.58
C HIS A 374 -27.26 6.82 -27.17
N PRO A 375 -28.59 6.74 -26.93
CA PRO A 375 -29.58 7.61 -27.55
C PRO A 375 -29.92 8.86 -26.70
N PHE A 376 -30.16 9.97 -27.42
CA PHE A 376 -31.19 11.01 -27.28
C PHE A 376 -31.59 11.54 -25.89
N SER A 377 -31.47 12.86 -25.65
CA SER A 377 -32.62 13.80 -25.68
C SER A 377 -32.27 15.25 -25.25
N THR A 378 -32.52 16.19 -26.19
CA THR A 378 -33.14 17.54 -26.06
C THR A 378 -32.53 18.66 -25.18
N ASP A 379 -32.02 19.68 -25.90
CA ASP A 379 -31.94 21.17 -25.73
C ASP A 379 -32.93 21.90 -24.77
N PRO A 380 -32.85 23.25 -24.51
CA PRO A 380 -31.84 24.27 -24.92
C PRO A 380 -31.45 25.36 -23.87
N SER A 381 -30.37 26.10 -24.17
CA SER A 381 -30.06 27.50 -23.78
C SER A 381 -29.71 27.87 -22.32
N THR A 382 -28.49 28.40 -22.12
CA THR A 382 -28.19 29.76 -21.61
C THR A 382 -26.67 29.92 -21.39
N PRO A 383 -26.05 31.06 -21.76
CA PRO A 383 -24.64 31.31 -21.52
C PRO A 383 -24.46 32.08 -20.21
N ASN A 384 -23.87 31.47 -19.18
CA ASN A 384 -23.42 32.25 -18.01
C ASN A 384 -22.22 31.64 -17.28
N ARG A 385 -21.10 32.37 -17.39
CA ARG A 385 -20.17 32.72 -16.31
C ARG A 385 -19.49 31.59 -15.55
N LEU A 386 -18.36 31.14 -16.08
CA LEU A 386 -17.24 30.71 -15.24
C LEU A 386 -16.37 31.94 -14.92
N LYS A 387 -16.31 32.28 -13.62
CA LYS A 387 -15.43 33.31 -13.08
C LYS A 387 -13.98 32.86 -13.24
N PRO A 388 -13.05 33.70 -13.71
CA PRO A 388 -11.62 33.37 -13.65
C PRO A 388 -11.18 33.31 -12.19
N LEU A 389 -10.53 32.20 -11.83
CA LEU A 389 -9.81 32.05 -10.56
C LEU A 389 -8.81 33.20 -10.46
N ARG A 390 -9.03 34.10 -9.50
CA ARG A 390 -8.07 35.14 -9.16
C ARG A 390 -6.79 34.47 -8.67
N LEU A 391 -5.78 34.56 -9.53
CA LEU A 391 -4.38 34.59 -9.20
C LEU A 391 -4.16 35.73 -8.18
N VAL A 392 -4.31 35.45 -6.88
CA VAL A 392 -3.84 36.36 -5.83
C VAL A 392 -2.48 35.87 -5.39
N GLN A 393 -1.48 36.61 -5.85
CA GLN A 393 -0.14 36.69 -5.32
C GLN A 393 -0.16 36.66 -3.79
N ALA A 394 0.49 35.68 -3.18
CA ALA A 394 0.81 35.70 -1.77
C ALA A 394 2.31 36.01 -1.62
N ASN A 395 2.62 37.30 -1.46
CA ASN A 395 3.69 37.70 -0.57
C ASN A 395 3.35 37.12 0.82
N LEU A 396 4.28 36.39 1.43
CA LEU A 396 4.24 35.95 2.84
C LEU A 396 4.06 37.15 3.80
N PRO A 397 3.69 36.98 5.10
CA PRO A 397 3.63 35.74 5.91
C PRO A 397 2.38 35.57 6.80
N ASP A 398 1.90 34.33 7.02
CA ASP A 398 1.28 33.90 8.29
C ASP A 398 1.13 32.36 8.30
N PRO A 399 1.41 31.64 9.41
CA PRO A 399 1.32 30.18 9.44
C PRO A 399 -0.15 29.78 9.59
N GLN A 400 -0.86 29.64 8.46
CA GLN A 400 -2.13 28.92 8.50
C GLN A 400 -1.86 27.47 8.91
N PRO A 401 -2.61 26.92 9.90
CA PRO A 401 -2.41 25.54 10.31
C PRO A 401 -2.73 24.62 9.14
N ALA A 402 -1.79 23.76 8.76
CA ALA A 402 -1.96 22.78 7.67
C ALA A 402 -3.10 21.77 7.92
N LEU A 403 -3.55 21.68 9.17
CA LEU A 403 -4.51 20.72 9.69
C LEU A 403 -5.94 20.89 9.10
N PRO A 404 -6.57 22.08 9.10
CA PRO A 404 -7.88 22.29 8.46
C PRO A 404 -7.89 22.06 6.94
N LEU A 405 -6.76 22.26 6.24
CA LEU A 405 -6.66 22.06 4.80
C LEU A 405 -6.58 20.57 4.45
N LEU A 406 -5.82 19.80 5.23
CA LEU A 406 -5.78 18.33 5.16
C LEU A 406 -7.12 17.68 5.52
N LEU A 407 -7.79 18.16 6.58
CA LEU A 407 -9.11 17.66 6.96
C LEU A 407 -10.15 17.90 5.87
N ARG A 408 -10.07 19.04 5.17
CA ARG A 408 -10.94 19.34 4.04
C ARG A 408 -10.66 18.48 2.81
N THR A 409 -9.39 18.17 2.51
CA THR A 409 -9.05 17.24 1.42
C THR A 409 -9.50 15.80 1.71
N LEU A 410 -9.63 15.44 2.98
CA LEU A 410 -10.09 14.13 3.44
C LEU A 410 -11.61 14.08 3.70
N ASN A 411 -12.34 15.18 3.46
CA ASN A 411 -13.77 15.34 3.77
C ASN A 411 -14.15 15.08 5.24
N LEU A 412 -13.23 15.35 6.18
CA LEU A 412 -13.46 15.16 7.62
C LEU A 412 -13.98 16.45 8.27
N PRO A 413 -14.94 16.37 9.20
CA PRO A 413 -15.46 17.55 9.88
C PRO A 413 -14.38 18.13 10.81
N THR A 414 -14.16 19.45 10.72
CA THR A 414 -13.23 20.22 11.57
C THR A 414 -13.78 20.36 12.99
N THR A 415 -13.84 19.27 13.74
CA THR A 415 -14.25 19.23 15.15
C THR A 415 -13.06 18.90 16.04
N THR A 416 -12.92 19.63 17.15
CA THR A 416 -11.89 19.44 18.19
C THR A 416 -12.08 18.20 19.05
N ASN A 417 -13.18 17.45 18.86
CA ASN A 417 -13.47 16.26 19.65
C ASN A 417 -12.82 15.01 19.02
N PRO A 418 -11.86 14.36 19.70
CA PRO A 418 -11.14 13.21 19.15
C PRO A 418 -12.04 11.98 18.92
N SER A 419 -13.15 11.86 19.64
CA SER A 419 -14.13 10.77 19.48
C SER A 419 -14.90 10.85 18.16
N VAL A 420 -15.32 12.05 17.75
CA VAL A 420 -16.05 12.27 16.49
C VAL A 420 -15.15 12.07 15.28
N LEU A 421 -13.87 12.47 15.41
CA LEU A 421 -12.87 12.26 14.35
C LEU A 421 -12.54 10.78 14.18
N HIS A 422 -12.41 10.03 15.28
CA HIS A 422 -12.20 8.58 15.22
C HIS A 422 -13.38 7.86 14.56
N GLN A 423 -14.61 8.27 14.87
CA GLN A 423 -15.82 7.69 14.27
C GLN A 423 -15.90 8.02 12.76
N ALA A 424 -15.55 9.23 12.34
CA ALA A 424 -15.51 9.63 10.93
C ALA A 424 -14.43 8.88 10.12
N LEU A 425 -13.25 8.63 10.72
CA LEU A 425 -12.22 7.81 10.11
C LEU A 425 -12.64 6.34 9.96
N GLN A 426 -13.34 5.79 10.96
CA GLN A 426 -13.87 4.43 10.88
C GLN A 426 -14.93 4.30 9.78
N THR A 427 -15.85 5.26 9.65
CA THR A 427 -16.86 5.24 8.59
C THR A 427 -16.22 5.35 7.21
N GLN A 428 -15.21 6.21 7.05
CA GLN A 428 -14.49 6.35 5.78
C GLN A 428 -13.68 5.09 5.42
N ALA A 429 -13.06 4.45 6.41
CA ALA A 429 -12.36 3.19 6.20
C ALA A 429 -13.31 2.06 5.75
N LEU A 430 -14.53 2.02 6.30
CA LEU A 430 -15.56 1.07 5.89
C LEU A 430 -16.07 1.36 4.47
N GLU A 431 -16.29 2.62 4.11
CA GLU A 431 -16.70 3.02 2.75
C GLU A 431 -15.62 2.71 1.72
N LEU A 432 -14.35 2.99 2.01
CA LEU A 432 -13.23 2.63 1.13
C LEU A 432 -13.10 1.12 0.95
N ARG A 433 -13.33 0.34 2.01
CA ARG A 433 -13.33 -1.12 1.93
C ARG A 433 -14.51 -1.65 1.10
N ALA A 434 -15.69 -1.03 1.23
CA ALA A 434 -16.86 -1.36 0.43
C ALA A 434 -16.62 -1.04 -1.05
N LEU A 435 -16.09 0.14 -1.37
CA LEU A 435 -15.71 0.54 -2.73
C LEU A 435 -14.64 -0.40 -3.30
N GLY A 436 -13.62 -0.76 -2.52
CA GLY A 436 -12.60 -1.73 -2.91
C GLY A 436 -13.23 -3.07 -3.29
N SER A 437 -14.11 -3.61 -2.45
CA SER A 437 -14.78 -4.89 -2.73
C SER A 437 -15.74 -4.83 -3.93
N ALA A 438 -16.34 -3.66 -4.20
CA ALA A 438 -17.21 -3.46 -5.36
C ALA A 438 -16.40 -3.40 -6.66
N VAL A 439 -15.28 -2.67 -6.65
CA VAL A 439 -14.36 -2.60 -7.79
C VAL A 439 -13.72 -3.96 -8.07
N GLU A 440 -13.27 -4.68 -7.03
CA GLU A 440 -12.73 -6.03 -7.18
C GLU A 440 -13.74 -6.97 -7.84
N ARG A 441 -15.02 -6.92 -7.41
CA ARG A 441 -16.09 -7.74 -8.00
C ARG A 441 -16.35 -7.36 -9.46
N GLU A 442 -16.43 -6.07 -9.77
CA GLU A 442 -16.69 -5.60 -11.15
C GLU A 442 -15.53 -5.95 -12.09
N VAL A 443 -14.28 -5.81 -11.62
CA VAL A 443 -13.09 -6.21 -12.38
C VAL A 443 -13.09 -7.73 -12.59
N ALA A 444 -13.32 -8.52 -11.54
CA ALA A 444 -13.40 -9.97 -11.63
C ALA A 444 -14.47 -10.41 -12.64
N GLU A 445 -15.67 -9.83 -12.58
CA GLU A 445 -16.77 -10.13 -13.51
C GLU A 445 -16.40 -9.76 -14.95
N ARG A 446 -15.84 -8.57 -15.19
CA ARG A 446 -15.40 -8.16 -16.53
C ARG A 446 -14.30 -9.06 -17.08
N THR A 447 -13.33 -9.47 -16.24
CA THR A 447 -12.27 -10.39 -16.65
C THR A 447 -12.82 -11.77 -16.98
N ALA A 448 -13.73 -12.32 -16.16
CA ALA A 448 -14.36 -13.61 -16.39
C ALA A 448 -15.18 -13.62 -17.70
N VAL A 449 -15.96 -12.58 -17.96
CA VAL A 449 -16.73 -12.44 -19.21
C VAL A 449 -15.79 -12.30 -20.42
N SER A 450 -14.68 -11.60 -20.29
CA SER A 450 -13.69 -11.49 -21.37
C SER A 450 -13.01 -12.84 -21.67
N LEU A 451 -12.65 -13.59 -20.62
CA LEU A 451 -11.97 -14.86 -20.75
C LEU A 451 -12.88 -15.93 -21.37
N GLY A 452 -14.14 -16.00 -20.93
CA GLY A 452 -15.13 -16.91 -21.53
C GLY A 452 -15.33 -16.67 -23.03
N LYS A 453 -15.39 -15.40 -23.46
CA LYS A 453 -15.47 -15.06 -24.89
C LYS A 453 -14.23 -15.47 -25.66
N THR A 454 -13.04 -15.29 -25.09
CA THR A 454 -11.81 -15.74 -25.75
C THR A 454 -11.74 -17.25 -25.86
N GLU A 455 -12.24 -18.00 -24.88
CA GLU A 455 -12.29 -19.47 -24.95
C GLU A 455 -13.27 -19.94 -26.04
N GLU A 456 -14.43 -19.30 -26.17
CA GLU A 456 -15.39 -19.58 -27.25
C GLU A 456 -14.78 -19.30 -28.64
N ASP A 457 -14.10 -18.16 -28.80
CA ASP A 457 -13.42 -17.80 -30.05
C ASP A 457 -12.29 -18.77 -30.40
N ILE A 458 -11.49 -19.19 -29.41
CA ILE A 458 -10.44 -20.20 -29.60
C ILE A 458 -11.05 -21.54 -30.00
N ALA A 459 -12.13 -21.98 -29.35
CA ALA A 459 -12.82 -23.22 -29.70
C ALA A 459 -13.38 -23.17 -31.14
N ALA A 460 -13.92 -22.03 -31.57
CA ALA A 460 -14.39 -21.82 -32.93
C ALA A 460 -13.25 -21.87 -33.96
N LEU A 461 -12.10 -21.24 -33.65
CA LEU A 461 -10.92 -21.27 -34.51
C LEU A 461 -10.34 -22.69 -34.64
N VAL A 462 -10.22 -23.41 -33.53
CA VAL A 462 -9.79 -24.81 -33.52
C VAL A 462 -10.76 -25.66 -34.35
N GLY A 463 -12.07 -25.51 -34.14
CA GLY A 463 -13.08 -26.21 -34.94
C GLY A 463 -13.00 -25.91 -36.44
N ALA A 464 -12.70 -24.67 -36.83
CA ALA A 464 -12.54 -24.29 -38.23
C ALA A 464 -11.26 -24.88 -38.86
N VAL A 465 -10.15 -24.93 -38.11
CA VAL A 465 -8.86 -25.47 -38.56
C VAL A 465 -8.94 -26.98 -38.78
N TYR A 466 -9.64 -27.71 -37.91
CA TYR A 466 -9.75 -29.17 -38.02
C TYR A 466 -10.87 -29.65 -38.96
N ARG A 467 -11.77 -28.77 -39.43
CA ARG A 467 -12.92 -29.13 -40.29
C ARG A 467 -12.54 -29.67 -41.68
N PHE A 468 -11.34 -29.36 -42.16
CA PHE A 468 -10.86 -29.74 -43.51
C PHE A 468 -9.63 -30.64 -43.48
N SER A 469 -9.24 -31.18 -42.33
CA SER A 469 -8.15 -32.14 -42.23
C SER A 469 -8.69 -33.57 -42.28
N PRO A 470 -8.28 -34.40 -43.25
CA PRO A 470 -8.83 -35.76 -43.38
C PRO A 470 -8.42 -36.71 -42.25
N TYR A 471 -7.36 -36.41 -41.47
CA TYR A 471 -6.85 -37.30 -40.42
C TYR A 471 -6.20 -36.57 -39.22
N ALA A 472 -6.76 -35.43 -38.80
CA ALA A 472 -6.27 -34.63 -37.66
C ALA A 472 -4.82 -34.10 -37.79
N GLU A 473 -4.26 -34.08 -39.00
CA GLU A 473 -2.98 -33.44 -39.29
C GLU A 473 -3.22 -32.03 -39.87
N VAL A 474 -2.65 -31.01 -39.23
CA VAL A 474 -2.79 -29.60 -39.69
C VAL A 474 -1.85 -29.38 -40.87
N ARG A 475 -2.29 -29.73 -42.08
CA ARG A 475 -1.60 -29.36 -43.32
C ARG A 475 -2.20 -28.06 -43.85
N VAL A 476 -1.45 -26.96 -43.68
CA VAL A 476 -1.85 -25.61 -44.12
C VAL A 476 -1.65 -25.41 -45.63
N VAL A 477 -1.02 -26.37 -46.30
CA VAL A 477 -0.68 -26.29 -47.72
C VAL A 477 -1.50 -27.32 -48.50
N ASP A 478 -2.15 -26.84 -49.55
CA ASP A 478 -2.92 -27.64 -50.50
C ASP A 478 -2.01 -28.63 -51.24
N GLU A 479 -2.41 -29.89 -51.31
CA GLU A 479 -1.56 -30.99 -51.78
C GLU A 479 -1.18 -30.81 -53.28
N GLU A 480 -2.06 -30.18 -54.05
CA GLU A 480 -1.80 -29.79 -55.45
C GLU A 480 -0.67 -28.75 -55.56
N LEU A 481 -0.55 -27.86 -54.58
CA LEU A 481 0.43 -26.78 -54.55
C LEU A 481 1.81 -27.32 -54.15
N GLU A 482 1.85 -28.28 -53.22
CA GLU A 482 3.07 -28.98 -52.84
C GLU A 482 3.60 -29.87 -53.99
N GLN A 483 2.70 -30.54 -54.70
CA GLN A 483 3.05 -31.29 -55.92
C GLN A 483 3.52 -30.36 -57.04
N GLY A 484 2.89 -29.19 -57.21
CA GLY A 484 3.33 -28.16 -58.16
C GLY A 484 4.72 -27.60 -57.86
N ILE A 485 5.05 -27.36 -56.58
CA ILE A 485 6.38 -26.91 -56.15
C ILE A 485 7.43 -27.99 -56.40
N LYS A 486 7.15 -29.26 -56.05
CA LYS A 486 8.05 -30.39 -56.34
C LYS A 486 8.27 -30.56 -57.86
N GLY A 487 7.22 -30.37 -58.66
CA GLY A 487 7.31 -30.34 -60.13
C GLY A 487 8.21 -29.21 -60.65
N LEU A 488 8.13 -28.02 -60.05
CA LEU A 488 8.99 -26.89 -60.42
C LEU A 488 10.45 -27.09 -60.00
N GLU A 489 10.69 -27.69 -58.83
CA GLU A 489 12.03 -28.02 -58.34
C GLU A 489 12.72 -29.07 -59.22
N THR A 490 11.99 -30.11 -59.64
CA THR A 490 12.51 -31.11 -60.57
C THR A 490 12.79 -30.51 -61.95
N GLY A 491 11.90 -29.66 -62.47
CA GLY A 491 12.11 -28.95 -63.75
C GLY A 491 13.29 -27.98 -63.72
N THR A 492 13.50 -27.27 -62.62
CA THR A 492 14.67 -26.38 -62.45
C THR A 492 15.98 -27.16 -62.25
N ALA A 493 15.94 -28.33 -61.60
CA ALA A 493 17.08 -29.23 -61.50
C ALA A 493 17.47 -29.83 -62.87
N GLU A 494 16.49 -30.22 -63.69
CA GLU A 494 16.73 -30.68 -65.07
C GLU A 494 17.29 -29.57 -65.96
N LEU A 495 16.74 -28.35 -65.86
CA LEU A 495 17.27 -27.18 -66.58
C LEU A 495 18.72 -26.89 -66.16
N GLY A 496 19.02 -26.97 -64.86
CA GLY A 496 20.37 -26.83 -64.32
C GLY A 496 21.33 -27.97 -64.74
N ALA A 497 20.82 -29.17 -65.01
CA ALA A 497 21.60 -30.28 -65.55
C ALA A 497 21.84 -30.11 -67.07
N GLN A 498 20.87 -29.61 -67.82
CA GLN A 498 21.01 -29.28 -69.24
C GLN A 498 21.98 -28.12 -69.46
N MET A 499 21.88 -27.05 -68.67
CA MET A 499 22.84 -25.93 -68.73
C MET A 499 24.27 -26.39 -68.40
N ARG A 500 24.44 -27.31 -67.44
CA ARG A 500 25.76 -27.90 -67.15
C ARG A 500 26.30 -28.77 -68.29
N ARG A 501 25.46 -29.47 -69.05
CA ARG A 501 25.89 -30.19 -70.26
C ARG A 501 26.27 -29.25 -71.41
N VAL A 502 25.56 -28.13 -71.57
CA VAL A 502 25.85 -27.14 -72.61
C VAL A 502 27.12 -26.34 -72.29
N LEU A 503 27.43 -26.11 -71.01
CA LEU A 503 28.65 -25.41 -70.57
C LEU A 503 29.86 -26.34 -70.38
N GLY A 504 29.67 -27.67 -70.36
CA GLY A 504 30.73 -28.66 -70.20
C GLY A 504 31.19 -29.35 -71.50
N GLY A 505 30.64 -28.96 -72.65
CA GLY A 505 31.01 -29.47 -73.97
C GLY A 505 31.81 -28.46 -74.78
N THR A 506 33.09 -28.29 -74.44
CA THR A 506 34.14 -27.76 -75.33
C THR A 506 35.14 -28.85 -75.62
#